data_AF-A0A6J1ZKD4-F1
#
_entry.id   AF-A0A6J1ZKD4-F1
#
_cell.length_a   1.000
_cell.length_b   1.000
_cell.length_c   1.000
_cell.angle_alpha   90.00
_cell.angle_beta   90.00
_cell.angle_gamma   90.00
#
_symmetry.space_group_name_H-M   'P 1'
#
loop_
_entity.id
_entity.type
_entity.pdbx_description
1 polymer ?
#
loop_
_entity_poly.entity_id
_entity_poly.type
_entity_poly.pdbx_seq_one_letter_code
_entity_poly.pdbx_strand_id
1 'polypeptide(L)'
;MQCSSANCCKRTCHHTKKNPAHPNSRWSELDVVILLGTMGHVLSLGASSFIEEEHQTWYFLVNTLCLALCHEIYRNCFLGDDCEPRRCSHRERGFVNTAPALQDGSIGHDELEPHRASKSPTSLNTLRGWEKWMAMASPWVILTCCRLLRSLNQTGVQWAHRPDLGHWLTSSDHKAELSVLAALSLIMIFALVQRRCSLTSKVAMALGLLGVYCYRAAIGNVLFPWQRDSKDISKGLIEARFVHVFVLGILFTGTKDLLKSQVIAADFTIKTVGLWEIYSGLVLLAALLFRPHNLPVLVFSLLIQTIMTKFIWKPLRHDAAEITVMHYWFGQAFFYFQGNSNNIATVDISAGFVGLDTYVEVPAVFLTAFATFAGPVLWASHLVSFLSSETSSGSALSHACFCYALICSFPVSAYIILVTSLRYHLFIWSVFSPKLLYEGMHILITAAICVFFTAMDQTNTKS
;
A
#
# COMPACT_ATOMS: atom_id res chain seq x y z
N MET A 1 25.80 85.05 28.75
CA MET A 1 25.81 84.58 30.15
C MET A 1 25.28 83.15 30.18
N GLN A 2 26.09 82.24 30.77
CA GLN A 2 25.83 80.84 31.18
C GLN A 2 25.44 79.82 30.09
N CYS A 3 26.37 78.96 29.65
CA CYS A 3 26.79 77.65 30.25
C CYS A 3 25.75 76.53 29.98
N SER A 4 26.06 75.30 29.57
CA SER A 4 27.26 74.48 29.84
C SER A 4 27.31 73.24 28.92
N SER A 5 28.53 72.81 28.60
CA SER A 5 29.07 71.45 28.39
C SER A 5 28.14 70.25 28.14
N ALA A 6 28.38 69.51 27.05
CA ALA A 6 27.89 68.14 26.86
C ALA A 6 29.07 67.17 26.65
N ASN A 7 29.23 66.25 27.60
CA ASN A 7 30.22 65.19 27.64
C ASN A 7 29.92 64.07 26.64
N CYS A 8 31.00 63.55 26.08
CA CYS A 8 31.08 62.35 25.25
C CYS A 8 30.62 61.10 26.01
N CYS A 9 29.68 60.34 25.43
CA CYS A 9 29.28 59.03 25.92
C CYS A 9 29.41 58.00 24.79
N LYS A 10 30.42 57.12 24.91
CA LYS A 10 30.63 55.94 24.04
C LYS A 10 29.43 55.00 24.18
N ARG A 11 28.70 54.73 23.09
CA ARG A 11 27.80 53.57 22.98
C ARG A 11 28.52 52.43 22.27
N THR A 12 28.80 51.39 23.04
CA THR A 12 29.24 50.06 22.60
C THR A 12 28.09 49.37 21.85
N CYS A 13 28.29 49.09 20.56
CA CYS A 13 27.37 48.26 19.78
C CYS A 13 27.59 46.78 20.13
N HIS A 14 26.67 46.19 20.90
CA HIS A 14 26.58 44.74 21.02
C HIS A 14 26.02 44.15 19.72
N HIS A 15 26.89 43.58 18.88
CA HIS A 15 26.48 42.64 17.84
C HIS A 15 25.93 41.38 18.50
N THR A 16 24.61 41.26 18.61
CA THR A 16 23.95 39.97 18.83
C THR A 16 24.02 39.18 17.52
N LYS A 17 25.02 38.29 17.42
CA LYS A 17 25.03 37.20 16.45
C LYS A 17 23.71 36.43 16.60
N LYS A 18 22.78 36.60 15.67
CA LYS A 18 21.72 35.62 15.43
C LYS A 18 22.43 34.34 15.00
N ASN A 19 22.52 33.36 15.89
CA ASN A 19 22.85 32.00 15.50
C ASN A 19 21.84 31.56 14.44
N PRO A 20 22.27 31.00 13.29
CA PRO A 20 21.35 30.34 12.39
C PRO A 20 20.71 29.19 13.17
N ALA A 21 19.38 29.17 13.21
CA ALA A 21 18.63 28.06 13.74
C ALA A 21 19.07 26.80 12.98
N HIS A 22 19.74 25.87 13.67
CA HIS A 22 19.96 24.54 13.15
C HIS A 22 18.59 23.96 12.75
N PRO A 23 18.42 23.41 11.53
CA PRO A 23 17.26 22.62 11.22
C PRO A 23 17.42 21.33 12.02
N ASN A 24 16.89 21.29 13.24
CA ASN A 24 16.74 20.04 13.97
C ASN A 24 15.67 19.24 13.21
N SER A 25 16.13 18.45 12.23
CA SER A 25 15.42 17.31 11.67
C SER A 25 15.23 16.33 12.81
N ARG A 26 14.21 16.57 13.63
CA ARG A 26 13.80 15.65 14.68
C ARG A 26 13.04 14.55 13.96
N TRP A 27 13.71 13.43 13.74
CA TRP A 27 13.13 12.20 13.20
C TRP A 27 11.81 11.89 13.91
N SER A 28 10.78 11.54 13.14
CA SER A 28 9.54 11.08 13.74
C SER A 28 9.76 9.70 14.39
N GLU A 29 8.94 9.34 15.38
CA GLU A 29 8.99 7.99 15.95
C GLU A 29 8.74 6.92 14.88
N LEU A 30 7.89 7.22 13.90
CA LEU A 30 7.60 6.36 12.77
C LEU A 30 8.83 6.15 11.87
N ASP A 31 9.59 7.20 11.57
CA ASP A 31 10.83 7.12 10.80
C ASP A 31 11.84 6.18 11.47
N VAL A 32 11.96 6.26 12.80
CA VAL A 32 12.85 5.39 13.58
C VAL A 32 12.38 3.94 13.51
N VAL A 33 11.07 3.68 13.62
CA VAL A 33 10.51 2.32 13.50
C VAL A 33 10.77 1.75 12.10
N ILE A 34 10.54 2.55 11.05
CA ILE A 34 10.78 2.14 9.67
C ILE A 34 12.27 1.83 9.42
N LEU A 35 13.17 2.71 9.87
CA LEU A 35 14.61 2.52 9.69
C LEU A 35 15.11 1.31 10.49
N LEU A 36 14.76 1.22 11.78
CA LEU A 36 15.19 0.11 12.62
C LEU A 36 14.60 -1.22 12.15
N GLY A 37 13.35 -1.22 11.67
CA GLY A 37 12.70 -2.41 11.13
C GLY A 37 13.33 -2.91 9.84
N THR A 38 13.64 -2.01 8.90
CA THR A 38 14.36 -2.38 7.66
C THR A 38 15.78 -2.88 7.95
N MET A 39 16.53 -2.22 8.83
CA MET A 39 17.85 -2.70 9.26
C MET A 39 17.75 -4.04 9.99
N GLY A 40 16.76 -4.20 10.87
CA GLY A 40 16.51 -5.43 11.61
C GLY A 40 16.19 -6.62 10.69
N HIS A 41 15.39 -6.39 9.64
CA HIS A 41 15.16 -7.41 8.60
C HIS A 41 16.47 -7.84 7.94
N VAL A 42 17.32 -6.89 7.50
CA VAL A 42 18.60 -7.22 6.87
C VAL A 42 19.52 -8.01 7.82
N LEU A 43 19.58 -7.61 9.10
CA LEU A 43 20.34 -8.36 10.10
C LEU A 43 19.78 -9.77 10.34
N SER A 44 18.46 -9.95 10.26
CA SER A 44 17.83 -11.27 10.41
C SER A 44 18.25 -12.25 9.31
N LEU A 45 18.58 -11.76 8.11
CA LEU A 45 19.14 -12.59 7.03
C LEU A 45 20.50 -13.21 7.38
N GLY A 46 21.13 -12.75 8.47
CA GLY A 46 22.32 -13.30 9.10
C GLY A 46 22.24 -14.78 9.47
N ALA A 47 21.04 -15.28 9.80
CA ALA A 47 20.87 -16.65 10.28
C ALA A 47 19.90 -17.46 9.40
N SER A 48 20.28 -18.71 9.13
CA SER A 48 19.44 -19.64 8.36
C SER A 48 18.05 -19.88 8.98
N SER A 49 17.94 -19.94 10.31
CA SER A 49 16.65 -20.08 10.99
C SER A 49 15.73 -18.87 10.81
N PHE A 50 16.28 -17.66 10.83
CA PHE A 50 15.52 -16.43 10.57
C PHE A 50 15.13 -16.29 9.10
N ILE A 51 15.91 -16.86 8.17
CA ILE A 51 15.53 -16.94 6.76
C ILE A 51 14.38 -17.93 6.56
N GLU A 52 14.44 -19.09 7.21
CA GLU A 52 13.39 -20.11 7.14
C GLU A 52 12.06 -19.58 7.71
N GLU A 53 12.13 -18.87 8.83
CA GLU A 53 10.98 -18.29 9.54
C GLU A 53 10.80 -16.79 9.27
N GLU A 54 11.23 -16.31 8.09
CA GLU A 54 11.20 -14.87 7.74
C GLU A 54 9.80 -14.25 7.82
N HIS A 55 8.76 -15.06 7.58
CA HIS A 55 7.37 -14.65 7.75
C HIS A 55 7.10 -14.09 9.17
N GLN A 56 7.73 -14.62 10.21
CA GLN A 56 7.61 -14.10 11.58
C GLN A 56 8.16 -12.68 11.69
N THR A 57 9.27 -12.40 11.02
CA THR A 57 9.88 -11.06 10.96
C THR A 57 8.88 -10.07 10.34
N TRP A 58 8.29 -10.40 9.20
CA TRP A 58 7.31 -9.52 8.56
C TRP A 58 6.04 -9.33 9.39
N TYR A 59 5.52 -10.38 10.02
CA TYR A 59 4.37 -10.27 10.94
C TYR A 59 4.69 -9.37 12.13
N PHE A 60 5.89 -9.49 12.70
CA PHE A 60 6.34 -8.63 13.79
C PHE A 60 6.47 -7.17 13.35
N LEU A 61 7.07 -6.91 12.19
CA LEU A 61 7.24 -5.57 11.64
C LEU A 61 5.89 -4.88 11.36
N VAL A 62 4.94 -5.57 10.72
CA VAL A 62 3.61 -5.00 10.44
C VAL A 62 2.81 -4.75 11.71
N ASN A 63 2.87 -5.65 12.70
CA ASN A 63 2.20 -5.43 13.98
C ASN A 63 2.81 -4.23 14.73
N THR A 64 4.13 -4.11 14.74
CA THR A 64 4.85 -2.99 15.37
C THR A 64 4.51 -1.67 14.67
N LEU A 65 4.44 -1.68 13.33
CA LEU A 65 4.00 -0.54 12.54
C LEU A 65 2.57 -0.12 12.92
N CYS A 66 1.63 -1.06 13.03
CA CYS A 66 0.25 -0.74 13.43
C CYS A 66 0.17 -0.14 14.84
N LEU A 67 1.00 -0.62 15.78
CA LEU A 67 1.08 -0.05 17.13
C LEU A 67 1.69 1.35 17.12
N ALA A 68 2.74 1.59 16.32
CA ALA A 68 3.33 2.91 16.15
C ALA A 68 2.32 3.90 15.55
N LEU A 69 1.57 3.49 14.52
CA LEU A 69 0.48 4.29 13.93
C LEU A 69 -0.63 4.55 14.96
N CYS A 70 -0.97 3.58 15.80
CA CYS A 70 -1.93 3.77 16.89
C CYS A 70 -1.45 4.83 17.89
N HIS A 71 -0.18 4.78 18.28
CA HIS A 71 0.43 5.77 19.16
C HIS A 71 0.39 7.17 18.53
N GLU A 72 0.74 7.28 17.24
CA GLU A 72 0.74 8.54 16.52
C GLU A 72 -0.67 9.15 16.38
N ILE A 73 -1.66 8.33 16.02
CA ILE A 73 -3.07 8.75 15.95
C ILE A 73 -3.56 9.23 17.32
N TYR A 74 -3.24 8.49 18.39
CA TYR A 74 -3.64 8.86 19.74
C TYR A 74 -3.01 10.19 20.16
N ARG A 75 -1.71 10.37 19.91
CA ARG A 75 -1.00 11.63 20.20
C ARG A 75 -1.61 12.80 19.44
N ASN A 76 -1.93 12.63 18.16
CA ASN A 76 -2.52 13.68 17.35
C ASN A 76 -3.99 13.98 17.73
N CYS A 77 -4.76 12.99 18.22
CA CYS A 77 -6.14 13.16 18.67
C CYS A 77 -6.26 13.84 20.05
N PHE A 78 -5.40 13.51 21.01
CA PHE A 78 -5.55 13.93 22.41
C PHE A 78 -4.58 15.02 22.85
N LEU A 79 -3.31 14.98 22.42
CA LEU A 79 -2.29 15.96 22.82
C LEU A 79 -2.31 17.23 21.94
N GLY A 80 -3.05 17.21 20.83
CA GLY A 80 -3.22 18.37 19.94
C GLY A 80 -4.14 19.47 20.49
N ASP A 81 -4.97 19.18 21.50
CA ASP A 81 -5.91 20.15 22.08
C ASP A 81 -5.29 21.00 23.21
N ASP A 82 -4.16 20.58 23.81
CA ASP A 82 -3.62 21.20 25.04
C ASP A 82 -2.57 22.31 24.80
N CYS A 83 -2.21 22.64 23.55
CA CYS A 83 -1.06 23.52 23.26
C CYS A 83 -1.35 24.85 22.52
N GLU A 84 -2.61 25.29 22.41
CA GLU A 84 -2.92 26.64 21.91
C GLU A 84 -3.70 27.44 22.96
N PRO A 85 -3.09 28.39 23.69
CA PRO A 85 -3.85 29.35 24.47
C PRO A 85 -4.66 30.21 23.50
N ARG A 86 -6.00 30.10 23.56
CA ARG A 86 -6.95 30.98 22.86
C ARG A 86 -6.52 32.44 23.02
N ARG A 87 -5.85 33.01 22.02
CA ARG A 87 -5.77 34.46 21.84
C ARG A 87 -7.17 34.93 21.45
N CYS A 88 -7.99 35.24 22.45
CA CYS A 88 -9.18 36.05 22.26
C CYS A 88 -8.72 37.45 21.81
N SER A 89 -8.74 37.72 20.51
CA SER A 89 -8.70 39.10 20.02
C SER A 89 -10.06 39.74 20.29
N HIS A 90 -10.17 40.37 21.45
CA HIS A 90 -11.25 41.28 21.78
C HIS A 90 -11.18 42.46 20.81
N ARG A 91 -11.92 42.38 19.69
CA ARG A 91 -12.07 43.48 18.74
C ARG A 91 -13.04 44.47 19.34
N GLU A 92 -12.51 45.53 19.95
CA GLU A 92 -13.28 46.71 20.33
C GLU A 92 -14.06 47.22 19.10
N ARG A 93 -15.38 47.30 19.26
CA ARG A 93 -16.31 47.86 18.29
C ARG A 93 -16.24 49.38 18.41
N GLY A 94 -15.28 50.01 17.73
CA GLY A 94 -15.24 51.44 17.51
C GLY A 94 -16.27 51.86 16.46
N PHE A 95 -17.15 52.78 16.85
CA PHE A 95 -18.25 53.32 16.07
C PHE A 95 -17.78 54.09 14.82
N VAL A 96 -18.60 54.00 13.77
CA VAL A 96 -18.47 54.66 12.47
C VAL A 96 -18.53 56.18 12.62
N ASN A 97 -17.69 56.91 11.87
CA ASN A 97 -18.07 58.19 11.27
C ASN A 97 -17.26 58.48 9.99
N THR A 98 -18.02 58.91 8.99
CA THR A 98 -17.71 59.28 7.59
C THR A 98 -16.94 60.60 7.43
N ALA A 99 -15.99 60.64 6.49
CA ALA A 99 -15.82 61.72 5.48
C ALA A 99 -14.69 61.36 4.46
N PRO A 100 -14.81 61.74 3.17
CA PRO A 100 -13.82 61.43 2.12
C PRO A 100 -12.92 62.63 1.78
N ALA A 101 -11.63 62.42 1.46
CA ALA A 101 -10.86 63.33 0.61
C ALA A 101 -9.46 62.79 0.23
N LEU A 102 -9.16 62.98 -1.07
CA LEU A 102 -7.88 63.14 -1.76
C LEU A 102 -6.96 61.92 -2.03
N GLN A 103 -6.77 61.70 -3.33
CA GLN A 103 -5.62 61.04 -3.96
C GLN A 103 -4.36 61.89 -3.81
N ASP A 104 -3.21 61.24 -3.59
CA ASP A 104 -1.98 61.56 -4.33
C ASP A 104 -1.06 60.32 -4.37
N GLY A 105 -0.36 60.14 -5.49
CA GLY A 105 0.38 58.94 -5.82
C GLY A 105 1.83 58.94 -5.32
N SER A 106 2.39 57.75 -5.12
CA SER A 106 3.78 57.46 -5.49
C SER A 106 4.05 55.95 -5.50
N ILE A 107 4.78 55.57 -6.54
CA ILE A 107 5.35 54.27 -6.84
C ILE A 107 6.35 53.84 -5.76
N GLY A 108 6.33 52.55 -5.41
CA GLY A 108 7.35 51.87 -4.61
C GLY A 108 7.21 50.35 -4.75
N HIS A 109 8.09 49.75 -5.54
CA HIS A 109 8.30 48.30 -5.60
C HIS A 109 8.66 47.79 -4.20
N ASP A 110 8.03 46.69 -3.76
CA ASP A 110 8.63 45.84 -2.72
C ASP A 110 8.35 44.36 -3.01
N GLU A 111 9.44 43.61 -2.91
CA GLU A 111 9.62 42.17 -3.03
C GLU A 111 8.50 41.33 -2.40
N LEU A 112 7.94 40.43 -3.21
CA LEU A 112 7.09 39.34 -2.75
C LEU A 112 7.98 38.24 -2.15
N GLU A 113 8.36 38.40 -0.88
CA GLU A 113 8.95 37.33 -0.07
C GLU A 113 7.96 36.14 0.02
N PRO A 114 8.39 34.89 -0.26
CA PRO A 114 7.50 33.75 -0.19
C PRO A 114 7.19 33.42 1.27
N HIS A 115 5.91 33.47 1.61
CA HIS A 115 5.36 33.04 2.89
C HIS A 115 6.01 31.73 3.36
N ARG A 116 6.73 31.82 4.50
CA ARG A 116 7.09 30.68 5.34
C ARG A 116 5.87 29.79 5.50
N ALA A 117 5.98 28.55 5.03
CA ALA A 117 5.04 27.48 5.30
C ALA A 117 4.97 27.24 6.82
N SER A 118 4.08 27.97 7.50
CA SER A 118 3.55 27.54 8.78
C SER A 118 2.93 26.17 8.55
N LYS A 119 3.44 25.13 9.24
CA LYS A 119 2.79 23.82 9.28
C LYS A 119 1.32 24.05 9.62
N SER A 120 0.46 23.85 8.62
CA SER A 120 -0.99 23.99 8.76
C SER A 120 -1.48 23.07 9.89
N PRO A 121 -2.53 23.44 10.65
CA PRO A 121 -3.08 22.59 11.70
C PRO A 121 -3.36 21.18 11.13
N THR A 122 -2.94 20.15 11.85
CA THR A 122 -3.08 18.74 11.47
C THR A 122 -4.54 18.46 11.09
N SER A 123 -4.78 17.89 9.91
CA SER A 123 -6.14 17.72 9.33
C SER A 123 -7.08 16.83 10.15
N LEU A 124 -6.53 16.14 11.16
CA LEU A 124 -7.28 15.38 12.14
C LEU A 124 -8.22 16.26 12.98
N ASN A 125 -7.89 17.55 13.20
CA ASN A 125 -8.73 18.47 13.97
C ASN A 125 -10.02 18.87 13.23
N THR A 126 -10.01 18.77 11.89
CA THR A 126 -11.18 19.01 11.02
C THR A 126 -12.10 17.79 10.84
N LEU A 127 -11.70 16.60 11.32
CA LEU A 127 -12.45 15.36 11.16
C LEU A 127 -13.69 15.33 12.07
N ARG A 128 -14.83 14.83 11.58
CA ARG A 128 -16.07 14.71 12.37
C ARG A 128 -15.85 13.73 13.54
N GLY A 129 -16.55 13.89 14.66
CA GLY A 129 -16.36 13.06 15.86
C GLY A 129 -16.36 11.55 15.59
N TRP A 130 -17.27 11.04 14.75
CA TRP A 130 -17.30 9.62 14.35
C TRP A 130 -16.07 9.20 13.53
N GLU A 131 -15.56 10.08 12.65
CA GLU A 131 -14.38 9.77 11.84
C GLU A 131 -13.13 9.69 12.70
N LYS A 132 -13.03 10.49 13.77
CA LYS A 132 -11.94 10.38 14.77
C LYS A 132 -11.97 9.02 15.47
N TRP A 133 -13.15 8.58 15.91
CA TRP A 133 -13.33 7.24 16.50
C TRP A 133 -12.94 6.13 15.52
N MET A 134 -13.34 6.24 14.26
CA MET A 134 -12.97 5.28 13.22
C MET A 134 -11.46 5.28 12.95
N ALA A 135 -10.81 6.45 12.95
CA ALA A 135 -9.36 6.54 12.81
C ALA A 135 -8.63 5.89 13.98
N MET A 136 -9.09 6.11 15.22
CA MET A 136 -8.53 5.46 16.40
C MET A 136 -8.76 3.94 16.43
N ALA A 137 -9.92 3.48 15.97
CA ALA A 137 -10.22 2.05 15.90
C ALA A 137 -9.45 1.34 14.77
N SER A 138 -9.00 2.08 13.73
CA SER A 138 -8.43 1.50 12.53
C SER A 138 -7.23 0.58 12.76
N PRO A 139 -6.20 0.94 13.56
CA PRO A 139 -5.04 0.06 13.74
C PRO A 139 -5.41 -1.21 14.52
N TRP A 140 -6.36 -1.13 15.45
CA TRP A 140 -6.87 -2.28 16.20
C TRP A 140 -7.64 -3.25 15.32
N VAL A 141 -8.46 -2.73 14.40
CA VAL A 141 -9.16 -3.55 13.40
C VAL A 141 -8.13 -4.26 12.51
N ILE A 142 -7.09 -3.55 12.07
CA ILE A 142 -6.03 -4.10 11.22
C ILE A 142 -5.23 -5.17 11.94
N LEU A 143 -4.84 -4.95 13.19
CA LEU A 143 -4.18 -5.97 14.03
C LEU A 143 -5.04 -7.22 14.21
N THR A 144 -6.36 -7.03 14.39
CA THR A 144 -7.31 -8.15 14.48
C THR A 144 -7.37 -8.91 13.15
N CYS A 145 -7.43 -8.20 12.02
CA CYS A 145 -7.36 -8.81 10.69
C CYS A 145 -6.06 -9.58 10.48
N CYS A 146 -4.90 -9.02 10.84
CA CYS A 146 -3.61 -9.70 10.75
C CYS A 146 -3.56 -10.98 11.59
N ARG A 147 -4.16 -10.96 12.79
CA ARG A 147 -4.28 -12.15 13.65
C ARG A 147 -5.14 -13.23 13.02
N LEU A 148 -6.28 -12.85 12.43
CA LEU A 148 -7.16 -13.80 11.71
C LEU A 148 -6.46 -14.36 10.47
N LEU A 149 -5.80 -13.52 9.67
CA LEU A 149 -5.03 -13.91 8.50
C LEU A 149 -3.96 -14.96 8.83
N ARG A 150 -3.23 -14.79 9.94
CA ARG A 150 -2.23 -15.77 10.40
C ARG A 150 -2.84 -17.12 10.78
N SER A 151 -4.10 -17.16 11.18
CA SER A 151 -4.80 -18.42 11.48
C SER A 151 -5.37 -19.11 10.24
N LEU A 152 -5.55 -18.37 9.13
CA LEU A 152 -6.08 -18.91 7.88
C LEU A 152 -5.09 -19.84 7.20
N ASN A 153 -3.85 -19.38 7.04
CA ASN A 153 -2.77 -20.17 6.45
C ASN A 153 -1.59 -20.23 7.42
N GLN A 154 -1.17 -21.44 7.79
CA GLN A 154 0.08 -21.62 8.51
C GLN A 154 1.27 -21.51 7.54
N THR A 155 2.20 -20.63 7.87
CA THR A 155 3.46 -20.44 7.13
C THR A 155 4.63 -21.05 7.90
N GLY A 156 5.65 -21.51 7.16
CA GLY A 156 6.83 -22.14 7.73
C GLY A 156 6.70 -23.65 7.88
N VAL A 157 7.80 -24.30 8.25
CA VAL A 157 7.87 -25.77 8.34
C VAL A 157 7.64 -26.29 9.75
N GLN A 158 7.92 -25.49 10.78
CA GLN A 158 7.93 -25.94 12.19
C GLN A 158 6.56 -26.42 12.67
N TRP A 159 5.47 -25.87 12.11
CA TRP A 159 4.09 -26.16 12.50
C TRP A 159 3.23 -26.75 11.39
N ALA A 160 3.81 -27.02 10.21
CA ALA A 160 3.08 -27.50 9.03
C ALA A 160 2.29 -28.81 9.22
N HIS A 161 2.62 -29.59 10.26
CA HIS A 161 1.92 -30.83 10.60
C HIS A 161 0.55 -30.60 11.28
N ARG A 162 0.26 -29.39 11.76
CA ARG A 162 -1.03 -29.07 12.40
C ARG A 162 -2.02 -28.57 11.36
N PRO A 163 -3.27 -29.04 11.37
CA PRO A 163 -4.29 -28.51 10.46
C PRO A 163 -4.53 -27.03 10.77
N ASP A 164 -4.42 -26.19 9.74
CA ASP A 164 -4.83 -24.80 9.79
C ASP A 164 -6.29 -24.66 9.32
N LEU A 165 -6.84 -23.44 9.41
CA LEU A 165 -8.21 -23.20 8.97
C LEU A 165 -8.38 -23.45 7.47
N GLY A 166 -7.35 -23.18 6.66
CA GLY A 166 -7.32 -23.48 5.23
C GLY A 166 -7.48 -24.97 4.92
N HIS A 167 -6.74 -25.84 5.62
CA HIS A 167 -6.85 -27.29 5.53
C HIS A 167 -8.22 -27.78 5.99
N TRP A 168 -8.73 -27.22 7.08
CA TRP A 168 -10.07 -27.57 7.58
C TRP A 168 -11.17 -27.19 6.58
N LEU A 169 -11.10 -25.98 5.99
CA LEU A 169 -12.02 -25.49 4.96
C LEU A 169 -11.95 -26.29 3.66
N THR A 170 -10.78 -26.87 3.35
CA THR A 170 -10.57 -27.68 2.14
C THR A 170 -11.03 -29.13 2.31
N SER A 171 -11.35 -29.56 3.54
CA SER A 171 -11.91 -30.89 3.81
C SER A 171 -13.26 -31.09 3.11
N SER A 172 -13.52 -32.31 2.62
CA SER A 172 -14.77 -32.67 1.95
C SER A 172 -16.01 -32.40 2.79
N ASP A 173 -15.88 -32.50 4.10
CA ASP A 173 -16.98 -32.37 5.05
C ASP A 173 -17.50 -30.92 5.17
N HIS A 174 -16.61 -29.93 4.94
CA HIS A 174 -16.92 -28.50 5.10
C HIS A 174 -17.10 -27.78 3.75
N LYS A 175 -17.37 -28.52 2.67
CA LYS A 175 -17.54 -27.96 1.32
C LYS A 175 -18.64 -26.90 1.25
N ALA A 176 -19.72 -27.05 2.03
CA ALA A 176 -20.79 -26.05 2.12
C ALA A 176 -20.30 -24.72 2.72
N GLU A 177 -19.47 -24.79 3.76
CA GLU A 177 -18.92 -23.61 4.43
C GLU A 177 -17.92 -22.89 3.52
N LEU A 178 -17.04 -23.64 2.85
CA LEU A 178 -16.15 -23.09 1.83
C LEU A 178 -16.91 -22.38 0.71
N SER A 179 -18.07 -22.94 0.31
CA SER A 179 -18.92 -22.36 -0.73
C SER A 179 -19.53 -21.03 -0.31
N VAL A 180 -20.03 -20.95 0.93
CA VAL A 180 -20.57 -19.71 1.50
C VAL A 180 -19.46 -18.68 1.69
N LEU A 181 -18.32 -19.09 2.23
CA LEU A 181 -17.16 -18.21 2.43
C LEU A 181 -16.64 -17.65 1.10
N ALA A 182 -16.53 -18.48 0.06
CA ALA A 182 -16.13 -18.03 -1.27
C ALA A 182 -17.12 -17.04 -1.87
N ALA A 183 -18.44 -17.30 -1.76
CA ALA A 183 -19.47 -16.38 -2.25
C ALA A 183 -19.42 -15.03 -1.53
N LEU A 184 -19.36 -15.04 -0.18
CA LEU A 184 -19.23 -13.82 0.62
C LEU A 184 -17.95 -13.06 0.28
N SER A 185 -16.83 -13.76 0.08
CA SER A 185 -15.55 -13.14 -0.29
C SER A 185 -15.63 -12.44 -1.64
N LEU A 186 -16.22 -13.06 -2.66
CA LEU A 186 -16.39 -12.45 -3.98
C LEU A 186 -17.32 -11.23 -3.95
N ILE A 187 -18.41 -11.29 -3.17
CA ILE A 187 -19.30 -10.13 -2.97
C ILE A 187 -18.54 -8.98 -2.29
N MET A 188 -17.73 -9.28 -1.27
CA MET A 188 -16.93 -8.28 -0.58
C MET A 188 -15.83 -7.68 -1.47
N ILE A 189 -15.18 -8.48 -2.31
CA ILE A 189 -14.22 -7.99 -3.32
C ILE A 189 -14.91 -6.99 -4.25
N PHE A 190 -16.09 -7.34 -4.79
CA PHE A 190 -16.87 -6.43 -5.62
C PHE A 190 -17.19 -5.14 -4.88
N ALA A 191 -17.67 -5.23 -3.64
CA ALA A 191 -18.08 -4.08 -2.83
C ALA A 191 -16.94 -3.09 -2.56
N LEU A 192 -15.72 -3.59 -2.33
CA LEU A 192 -14.53 -2.80 -2.06
C LEU A 192 -13.97 -2.13 -3.33
N VAL A 193 -13.93 -2.85 -4.45
CA VAL A 193 -13.26 -2.38 -5.68
C VAL A 193 -14.15 -1.47 -6.54
N GLN A 194 -15.48 -1.72 -6.57
CA GLN A 194 -16.38 -1.06 -7.53
C GLN A 194 -16.46 0.47 -7.43
N ARG A 195 -16.07 1.08 -6.30
CA ARG A 195 -16.37 2.49 -6.00
C ARG A 195 -15.70 3.49 -6.94
N ARG A 196 -14.56 3.13 -7.52
CA ARG A 196 -13.75 4.00 -8.40
C ARG A 196 -13.69 3.50 -9.85
N CYS A 197 -14.35 2.38 -10.16
CA CYS A 197 -14.43 1.86 -11.52
C CYS A 197 -15.45 2.64 -12.36
N SER A 198 -15.23 2.66 -13.67
CA SER A 198 -16.19 3.03 -14.69
C SER A 198 -17.39 2.07 -14.71
N LEU A 199 -18.53 2.50 -15.26
CA LEU A 199 -19.73 1.66 -15.31
C LEU A 199 -19.49 0.33 -16.07
N THR A 200 -18.78 0.40 -17.20
CA THR A 200 -18.41 -0.76 -18.00
C THR A 200 -17.59 -1.76 -17.20
N SER A 201 -16.60 -1.29 -16.46
CA SER A 201 -15.75 -2.14 -15.64
C SER A 201 -16.44 -2.66 -14.39
N LYS A 202 -17.42 -1.94 -13.82
CA LYS A 202 -18.26 -2.48 -12.75
C LYS A 202 -19.03 -3.71 -13.23
N VAL A 203 -19.65 -3.62 -14.41
CA VAL A 203 -20.38 -4.74 -15.01
C VAL A 203 -19.43 -5.89 -15.34
N ALA A 204 -18.29 -5.59 -15.97
CA ALA A 204 -17.26 -6.59 -16.27
C ALA A 204 -16.70 -7.27 -15.01
N MET A 205 -16.49 -6.52 -13.93
CA MET A 205 -16.03 -7.04 -12.63
C MET A 205 -17.08 -7.95 -12.00
N ALA A 206 -18.36 -7.55 -12.01
CA ALA A 206 -19.44 -8.36 -11.47
C ALA A 206 -19.59 -9.69 -12.24
N LEU A 207 -19.56 -9.64 -13.57
CA LEU A 207 -19.62 -10.83 -14.44
C LEU A 207 -18.36 -11.70 -14.28
N GLY A 208 -17.18 -11.08 -14.16
CA GLY A 208 -15.91 -11.77 -13.94
C GLY A 208 -15.90 -12.52 -12.62
N LEU A 209 -16.31 -11.87 -11.50
CA LEU A 209 -16.38 -12.51 -10.19
C LEU A 209 -17.44 -13.61 -10.13
N LEU A 210 -18.58 -13.43 -10.81
CA LEU A 210 -19.56 -14.50 -11.01
C LEU A 210 -18.93 -15.68 -11.78
N GLY A 211 -18.17 -15.38 -12.83
CA GLY A 211 -17.40 -16.38 -13.58
C GLY A 211 -16.38 -17.12 -12.72
N VAL A 212 -15.71 -16.44 -11.78
CA VAL A 212 -14.80 -17.09 -10.80
C VAL A 212 -15.56 -18.09 -9.95
N TYR A 213 -16.74 -17.73 -9.44
CA TYR A 213 -17.58 -18.67 -8.68
C TYR A 213 -18.01 -19.87 -9.52
N CYS A 214 -18.48 -19.63 -10.75
CA CYS A 214 -18.87 -20.68 -11.69
C CYS A 214 -17.70 -21.61 -12.03
N TYR A 215 -16.50 -21.07 -12.23
CA TYR A 215 -15.27 -21.85 -12.45
C TYR A 215 -14.96 -22.77 -11.25
N ARG A 216 -15.04 -22.25 -10.02
CA ARG A 216 -14.81 -23.06 -8.81
C ARG A 216 -15.89 -24.12 -8.59
N ALA A 217 -17.13 -23.85 -9.01
CA ALA A 217 -18.19 -24.84 -9.01
C ALA A 217 -17.99 -25.91 -10.08
N ALA A 218 -17.53 -25.53 -11.28
CA ALA A 218 -17.27 -26.45 -12.39
C ALA A 218 -16.16 -27.47 -12.09
N ILE A 219 -15.09 -27.02 -11.41
CA ILE A 219 -14.02 -27.90 -10.90
C ILE A 219 -14.51 -28.80 -9.75
N GLY A 220 -15.61 -28.43 -9.09
CA GLY A 220 -16.16 -29.18 -7.96
C GLY A 220 -15.59 -28.78 -6.60
N ASN A 221 -14.87 -27.67 -6.49
CA ASN A 221 -14.40 -27.14 -5.20
C ASN A 221 -15.55 -26.54 -4.36
N VAL A 222 -16.53 -25.96 -5.04
CA VAL A 222 -17.66 -25.23 -4.45
C VAL A 222 -18.97 -25.88 -4.91
N LEU A 223 -20.00 -25.85 -4.06
CA LEU A 223 -21.33 -26.36 -4.39
C LEU A 223 -22.10 -25.36 -5.25
N PHE A 224 -22.83 -25.86 -6.25
CA PHE A 224 -23.74 -25.01 -7.01
C PHE A 224 -24.99 -24.72 -6.16
N PRO A 225 -25.43 -23.45 -6.02
CA PRO A 225 -26.62 -23.11 -5.22
C PRO A 225 -27.90 -23.76 -5.75
N TRP A 226 -27.95 -24.05 -7.04
CA TRP A 226 -29.16 -24.43 -7.76
C TRP A 226 -29.23 -25.90 -8.20
N GLN A 227 -28.20 -26.72 -7.96
CA GLN A 227 -28.21 -28.11 -8.40
C GLN A 227 -27.35 -29.00 -7.49
N ARG A 228 -27.99 -29.97 -6.83
CA ARG A 228 -27.36 -30.87 -5.85
C ARG A 228 -26.74 -32.13 -6.45
N ASP A 229 -27.10 -32.51 -7.69
CA ASP A 229 -26.69 -33.79 -8.26
C ASP A 229 -26.17 -33.70 -9.71
N SER A 230 -25.00 -34.33 -9.89
CA SER A 230 -24.41 -34.86 -11.12
C SER A 230 -24.36 -33.96 -12.36
N LYS A 231 -23.51 -32.94 -12.35
CA LYS A 231 -22.84 -32.50 -13.59
C LYS A 231 -21.47 -33.15 -13.60
N ASP A 232 -21.10 -33.82 -14.69
CA ASP A 232 -19.73 -34.35 -14.86
C ASP A 232 -18.73 -33.24 -14.54
N ILE A 233 -17.76 -33.54 -13.68
CA ILE A 233 -16.72 -32.59 -13.28
C ILE A 233 -16.01 -32.15 -14.56
N SER A 234 -16.30 -30.93 -15.00
CA SER A 234 -15.66 -30.33 -16.15
C SER A 234 -14.29 -29.84 -15.72
N LYS A 235 -13.33 -29.81 -16.65
CA LYS A 235 -12.01 -29.19 -16.43
C LYS A 235 -12.10 -27.68 -16.10
N GLY A 236 -13.28 -27.06 -16.18
CA GLY A 236 -13.50 -25.64 -15.87
C GLY A 236 -12.85 -24.69 -16.89
N LEU A 237 -12.48 -25.21 -18.06
CA LEU A 237 -11.65 -24.49 -19.04
C LEU A 237 -12.40 -23.31 -19.65
N ILE A 238 -13.68 -23.49 -19.99
CA ILE A 238 -14.50 -22.46 -20.64
C ILE A 238 -14.78 -21.34 -19.64
N GLU A 239 -15.11 -21.69 -18.40
CA GLU A 239 -15.38 -20.76 -17.31
C GLU A 239 -14.14 -19.94 -16.98
N ALA A 240 -12.96 -20.56 -16.86
CA ALA A 240 -11.71 -19.85 -16.64
C ALA A 240 -11.38 -18.89 -17.80
N ARG A 241 -11.51 -19.33 -19.05
CA ARG A 241 -11.28 -18.48 -20.24
C ARG A 241 -12.25 -17.31 -20.28
N PHE A 242 -13.51 -17.53 -19.92
CA PHE A 242 -14.51 -16.48 -19.82
C PHE A 242 -14.09 -15.38 -18.83
N VAL A 243 -13.56 -15.74 -17.66
CA VAL A 243 -13.03 -14.75 -16.70
C VAL A 243 -11.81 -14.02 -17.25
N HIS A 244 -10.89 -14.70 -17.93
CA HIS A 244 -9.71 -14.06 -18.54
C HIS A 244 -10.10 -12.99 -19.57
N VAL A 245 -11.18 -13.19 -20.33
CA VAL A 245 -11.68 -12.17 -21.27
C VAL A 245 -12.07 -10.89 -20.54
N PHE A 246 -12.74 -10.97 -19.37
CA PHE A 246 -13.05 -9.79 -18.58
C PHE A 246 -11.81 -9.16 -17.94
N VAL A 247 -10.85 -9.96 -17.46
CA VAL A 247 -9.57 -9.45 -16.96
C VAL A 247 -8.88 -8.62 -18.05
N LEU A 248 -8.72 -9.18 -19.25
CA LEU A 248 -8.10 -8.48 -20.38
C LEU A 248 -8.91 -7.24 -20.80
N GLY A 249 -10.23 -7.31 -20.80
CA GLY A 249 -11.11 -6.18 -21.13
C GLY A 249 -10.98 -5.00 -20.15
N ILE A 250 -10.90 -5.29 -18.85
CA ILE A 250 -10.70 -4.27 -17.80
C ILE A 250 -9.29 -3.67 -17.93
N LEU A 251 -8.25 -4.49 -18.07
CA LEU A 251 -6.87 -4.02 -18.25
C LEU A 251 -6.71 -3.17 -19.51
N PHE A 252 -7.36 -3.57 -20.61
CA PHE A 252 -7.38 -2.80 -21.85
C PHE A 252 -8.07 -1.44 -21.66
N THR A 253 -9.22 -1.41 -20.96
CA THR A 253 -9.94 -0.16 -20.66
C THR A 253 -9.08 0.79 -19.86
N GLY A 254 -8.42 0.29 -18.79
CA GLY A 254 -7.53 1.09 -17.96
C GLY A 254 -6.30 1.61 -18.71
N THR A 255 -5.67 0.75 -19.52
CA THR A 255 -4.51 1.14 -20.35
C THR A 255 -4.89 2.17 -21.41
N LYS A 256 -6.05 2.01 -22.06
CA LYS A 256 -6.60 2.97 -23.00
C LYS A 256 -6.82 4.33 -22.34
N ASP A 257 -7.42 4.37 -21.16
CA ASP A 257 -7.68 5.62 -20.44
C ASP A 257 -6.37 6.28 -20.03
N LEU A 258 -5.40 5.50 -19.58
CA LEU A 258 -4.07 5.99 -19.25
C LEU A 258 -3.35 6.57 -20.48
N LEU A 259 -3.36 5.88 -21.62
CA LEU A 259 -2.81 6.40 -22.89
C LEU A 259 -3.54 7.65 -23.35
N LYS A 260 -4.87 7.70 -23.22
CA LYS A 260 -5.67 8.89 -23.56
C LYS A 260 -5.28 10.09 -22.70
N SER A 261 -5.05 9.88 -21.40
CA SER A 261 -4.55 10.94 -20.50
C SER A 261 -3.15 11.44 -20.86
N GLN A 262 -2.33 10.64 -21.58
CA GLN A 262 -1.03 11.09 -22.09
C GLN A 262 -1.17 12.01 -23.30
N VAL A 263 -2.08 11.67 -24.21
CA VAL A 263 -2.25 12.41 -25.47
C VAL A 263 -3.02 13.71 -25.24
N ILE A 264 -4.03 13.67 -24.38
CA ILE A 264 -4.83 14.84 -24.00
C ILE A 264 -4.25 15.34 -22.67
N ALA A 265 -3.21 16.17 -22.74
CA ALA A 265 -2.29 16.54 -21.67
C ALA A 265 -2.89 17.30 -20.45
N ALA A 266 -4.11 16.99 -19.99
CA ALA A 266 -4.74 17.73 -18.90
C ALA A 266 -5.78 16.99 -18.03
N ASP A 267 -6.10 15.70 -18.25
CA ASP A 267 -7.17 15.05 -17.47
C ASP A 267 -6.66 14.10 -16.37
N PHE A 268 -6.35 14.70 -15.21
CA PHE A 268 -6.00 14.00 -13.97
C PHE A 268 -7.06 12.96 -13.56
N THR A 269 -8.35 13.20 -13.86
CA THR A 269 -9.42 12.27 -13.49
C THR A 269 -9.38 11.01 -14.35
N ILE A 270 -9.09 11.14 -15.65
CA ILE A 270 -8.93 9.99 -16.55
C ILE A 270 -7.73 9.14 -16.14
N LYS A 271 -6.60 9.76 -15.76
CA LYS A 271 -5.41 9.03 -15.28
C LYS A 271 -5.72 8.21 -14.02
N THR A 272 -6.33 8.82 -13.02
CA THR A 272 -6.65 8.14 -11.75
C THR A 272 -7.68 7.03 -11.91
N VAL A 273 -8.69 7.22 -12.78
CA VAL A 273 -9.63 6.16 -13.15
C VAL A 273 -8.90 5.04 -13.89
N GLY A 274 -8.08 5.33 -14.90
CA GLY A 274 -7.33 4.33 -15.66
C GLY A 274 -6.39 3.47 -14.79
N LEU A 275 -5.70 4.08 -13.82
CA LEU A 275 -4.89 3.36 -12.84
C LEU A 275 -5.73 2.45 -11.94
N TRP A 276 -6.91 2.91 -11.50
CA TRP A 276 -7.82 2.10 -10.71
C TRP A 276 -8.39 0.92 -11.52
N GLU A 277 -8.66 1.13 -12.81
CA GLU A 277 -9.08 0.09 -13.74
C GLU A 277 -8.03 -1.02 -13.85
N ILE A 278 -6.76 -0.65 -14.07
CA ILE A 278 -5.65 -1.62 -14.10
C ILE A 278 -5.58 -2.40 -12.78
N TYR A 279 -5.59 -1.70 -11.65
CA TYR A 279 -5.60 -2.32 -10.33
C TYR A 279 -6.79 -3.29 -10.15
N SER A 280 -7.99 -2.89 -10.57
CA SER A 280 -9.18 -3.74 -10.49
C SER A 280 -9.05 -5.01 -11.35
N GLY A 281 -8.46 -4.91 -12.54
CA GLY A 281 -8.15 -6.05 -13.40
C GLY A 281 -7.17 -7.02 -12.75
N LEU A 282 -6.13 -6.52 -12.07
CA LEU A 282 -5.19 -7.34 -11.30
C LEU A 282 -5.88 -8.03 -10.11
N VAL A 283 -6.81 -7.35 -9.42
CA VAL A 283 -7.60 -7.95 -8.33
C VAL A 283 -8.49 -9.08 -8.86
N LEU A 284 -9.13 -8.91 -10.02
CA LEU A 284 -9.93 -9.96 -10.64
C LEU A 284 -9.07 -11.15 -11.05
N LEU A 285 -7.87 -10.91 -11.59
CA LEU A 285 -6.91 -11.96 -11.91
C LEU A 285 -6.48 -12.71 -10.63
N ALA A 286 -6.19 -12.00 -9.54
CA ALA A 286 -5.83 -12.62 -8.26
C ALA A 286 -6.98 -13.48 -7.72
N ALA A 287 -8.23 -13.00 -7.79
CA ALA A 287 -9.41 -13.76 -7.38
C ALA A 287 -9.60 -15.05 -8.21
N LEU A 288 -9.27 -15.01 -9.50
CA LEU A 288 -9.33 -16.20 -10.37
C LEU A 288 -8.25 -17.24 -9.99
N LEU A 289 -7.03 -16.79 -9.71
CA LEU A 289 -5.89 -17.67 -9.46
C LEU A 289 -5.86 -18.22 -8.03
N PHE A 290 -6.23 -17.43 -7.04
CA PHE A 290 -6.21 -17.83 -5.64
C PHE A 290 -7.18 -18.98 -5.37
N ARG A 291 -6.69 -20.01 -4.65
CA ARG A 291 -7.54 -21.11 -4.18
C ARG A 291 -8.73 -20.58 -3.37
N PRO A 292 -9.88 -21.29 -3.35
CA PRO A 292 -11.08 -20.81 -2.67
C PRO A 292 -10.88 -20.43 -1.20
N HIS A 293 -10.04 -21.16 -0.45
CA HIS A 293 -9.73 -20.84 0.95
C HIS A 293 -8.87 -19.55 1.12
N ASN A 294 -8.20 -19.10 0.04
CA ASN A 294 -7.38 -17.89 0.01
C ASN A 294 -8.13 -16.63 -0.47
N LEU A 295 -9.37 -16.75 -0.93
CA LEU A 295 -10.20 -15.58 -1.27
C LEU A 295 -10.41 -14.61 -0.09
N PRO A 296 -10.60 -15.07 1.17
CA PRO A 296 -10.63 -14.17 2.33
C PRO A 296 -9.34 -13.38 2.51
N VAL A 297 -8.16 -13.95 2.19
CA VAL A 297 -6.88 -13.24 2.29
C VAL A 297 -6.88 -12.02 1.36
N LEU A 298 -7.38 -12.18 0.14
CA LEU A 298 -7.55 -11.07 -0.81
C LEU A 298 -8.52 -10.01 -0.25
N VAL A 299 -9.68 -10.42 0.31
CA VAL A 299 -10.65 -9.51 0.93
C VAL A 299 -10.01 -8.68 2.04
N PHE A 300 -9.28 -9.31 2.96
CA PHE A 300 -8.60 -8.61 4.05
C PHE A 300 -7.51 -7.67 3.52
N SER A 301 -6.80 -8.04 2.44
CA SER A 301 -5.84 -7.15 1.79
C SER A 301 -6.48 -5.86 1.30
N LEU A 302 -7.58 -5.98 0.55
CA LEU A 302 -8.34 -4.83 0.03
C LEU A 302 -8.96 -4.00 1.15
N LEU A 303 -9.45 -4.66 2.21
CA LEU A 303 -10.02 -4.00 3.37
C LEU A 303 -8.96 -3.17 4.11
N ILE A 304 -7.79 -3.74 4.39
CA ILE A 304 -6.69 -3.03 5.06
C ILE A 304 -6.22 -1.86 4.19
N GLN A 305 -6.04 -2.04 2.87
CA GLN A 305 -5.71 -0.94 1.95
C GLN A 305 -6.74 0.20 2.02
N THR A 306 -8.04 -0.12 2.06
CA THR A 306 -9.12 0.86 2.16
C THR A 306 -9.10 1.60 3.50
N ILE A 307 -8.92 0.86 4.61
CA ILE A 307 -8.86 1.41 5.96
C ILE A 307 -7.64 2.35 6.09
N MET A 308 -6.45 1.88 5.69
CA MET A 308 -5.20 2.65 5.71
C MET A 308 -5.33 3.93 4.91
N THR A 309 -5.84 3.85 3.68
CA THR A 309 -6.04 5.02 2.81
C THR A 309 -6.95 6.06 3.43
N LYS A 310 -8.11 5.64 3.96
CA LYS A 310 -9.14 6.56 4.42
C LYS A 310 -8.82 7.16 5.79
N PHE A 311 -8.28 6.36 6.70
CA PHE A 311 -8.21 6.71 8.11
C PHE A 311 -6.79 7.00 8.61
N ILE A 312 -5.75 6.62 7.86
CA ILE A 312 -4.35 6.75 8.28
C ILE A 312 -3.60 7.68 7.32
N TRP A 313 -3.42 7.30 6.07
CA TRP A 313 -2.57 8.06 5.14
C TRP A 313 -3.13 9.44 4.79
N LYS A 314 -4.43 9.55 4.45
CA LYS A 314 -5.05 10.86 4.16
C LYS A 314 -5.07 11.80 5.36
N PRO A 315 -5.50 11.38 6.58
CA PRO A 315 -5.59 12.31 7.70
C PRO A 315 -4.24 12.72 8.31
N LEU A 316 -3.24 11.82 8.32
CA LEU A 316 -1.93 12.10 8.92
C LEU A 316 -0.97 12.83 7.96
N ARG A 317 -1.24 12.85 6.64
CA ARG A 317 -0.39 13.49 5.62
C ARG A 317 1.08 13.04 5.70
N HIS A 318 1.27 11.72 5.75
CA HIS A 318 2.60 11.10 5.67
C HIS A 318 3.35 11.48 4.40
N ASP A 319 4.67 11.47 4.47
CA ASP A 319 5.50 11.70 3.29
C ASP A 319 5.41 10.51 2.31
N ALA A 320 5.68 10.78 1.03
CA ALA A 320 5.64 9.75 -0.02
C ALA A 320 6.59 8.57 0.30
N ALA A 321 7.73 8.82 0.95
CA ALA A 321 8.65 7.77 1.38
C ALA A 321 8.03 6.88 2.48
N GLU A 322 7.47 7.46 3.55
CA GLU A 322 6.82 6.70 4.62
C GLU A 322 5.69 5.81 4.09
N ILE A 323 4.83 6.39 3.23
CA ILE A 323 3.73 5.66 2.58
C ILE A 323 4.27 4.50 1.74
N THR A 324 5.36 4.73 1.00
CA THR A 324 5.98 3.70 0.17
C THR A 324 6.50 2.53 1.00
N VAL A 325 7.20 2.81 2.10
CA VAL A 325 7.72 1.75 2.98
C VAL A 325 6.60 0.97 3.64
N MET A 326 5.55 1.64 4.13
CA MET A 326 4.37 0.98 4.69
C MET A 326 3.72 0.04 3.66
N HIS A 327 3.52 0.49 2.42
CA HIS A 327 2.96 -0.35 1.36
C HIS A 327 3.85 -1.55 1.05
N TYR A 328 5.18 -1.36 1.02
CA TYR A 328 6.13 -2.45 0.80
C TYR A 328 6.05 -3.51 1.90
N TRP A 329 6.07 -3.10 3.18
CA TRP A 329 5.99 -4.02 4.32
C TRP A 329 4.69 -4.83 4.33
N PHE A 330 3.56 -4.18 4.09
CA PHE A 330 2.29 -4.89 3.95
C PHE A 330 2.29 -5.83 2.74
N GLY A 331 2.86 -5.42 1.60
CA GLY A 331 3.04 -6.28 0.43
C GLY A 331 3.80 -7.56 0.76
N GLN A 332 4.92 -7.45 1.48
CA GLN A 332 5.70 -8.61 1.95
C GLN A 332 4.91 -9.46 2.96
N ALA A 333 4.20 -8.86 3.91
CA ALA A 333 3.38 -9.61 4.84
C ALA A 333 2.25 -10.38 4.12
N PHE A 334 1.64 -9.80 3.10
CA PHE A 334 0.58 -10.45 2.31
C PHE A 334 1.08 -11.57 1.40
N PHE A 335 2.36 -11.54 0.99
CA PHE A 335 3.00 -12.71 0.39
C PHE A 335 2.94 -13.91 1.33
N TYR A 336 3.28 -13.71 2.61
CA TYR A 336 3.25 -14.77 3.62
C TYR A 336 1.82 -15.11 4.09
N PHE A 337 0.92 -14.15 4.26
CA PHE A 337 -0.48 -14.44 4.65
C PHE A 337 -1.23 -15.34 3.65
N GLN A 338 -0.76 -15.43 2.39
CA GLN A 338 -1.28 -16.38 1.39
C GLN A 338 -0.88 -17.84 1.66
N GLY A 339 0.04 -18.09 2.59
CA GLY A 339 0.61 -19.41 2.85
C GLY A 339 1.92 -19.68 2.11
N ASN A 340 2.47 -18.69 1.39
CA ASN A 340 3.78 -18.83 0.76
C ASN A 340 4.90 -18.88 1.81
N SER A 341 6.03 -19.45 1.43
CA SER A 341 7.25 -19.47 2.24
C SER A 341 8.48 -19.33 1.34
N ASN A 342 9.65 -19.27 1.95
CA ASN A 342 10.92 -19.30 1.21
C ASN A 342 11.27 -20.69 0.64
N ASN A 343 10.43 -21.71 0.84
CA ASN A 343 10.59 -23.03 0.26
C ASN A 343 9.92 -23.11 -1.12
N ILE A 344 10.62 -23.67 -2.10
CA ILE A 344 10.12 -23.88 -3.46
C ILE A 344 8.87 -24.78 -3.51
N ALA A 345 8.70 -25.67 -2.52
CA ALA A 345 7.54 -26.54 -2.41
C ALA A 345 6.21 -25.78 -2.20
N THR A 346 6.27 -24.52 -1.77
CA THR A 346 5.07 -23.69 -1.56
C THR A 346 4.58 -22.97 -2.83
N VAL A 347 5.33 -23.01 -3.95
CA VAL A 347 4.90 -22.42 -5.21
C VAL A 347 3.76 -23.23 -5.81
N ASP A 348 2.59 -22.61 -5.96
CA ASP A 348 1.42 -23.24 -6.57
C ASP A 348 1.47 -23.18 -8.10
N ILE A 349 2.14 -24.17 -8.70
CA ILE A 349 2.25 -24.31 -10.17
C ILE A 349 0.87 -24.50 -10.81
N SER A 350 -0.12 -25.03 -10.10
CA SER A 350 -1.47 -25.26 -10.66
C SER A 350 -2.18 -23.97 -11.04
N ALA A 351 -1.84 -22.85 -10.39
CA ALA A 351 -2.35 -21.53 -10.76
C ALA A 351 -1.92 -21.12 -12.18
N GLY A 352 -0.74 -21.57 -12.64
CA GLY A 352 -0.23 -21.31 -13.98
C GLY A 352 -1.08 -21.91 -15.10
N PHE A 353 -1.85 -22.96 -14.80
CA PHE A 353 -2.62 -23.72 -15.78
C PHE A 353 -4.10 -23.35 -15.82
N VAL A 354 -4.54 -22.35 -15.03
CA VAL A 354 -5.94 -21.92 -15.00
C VAL A 354 -6.32 -21.36 -16.37
N GLY A 355 -7.18 -22.07 -17.11
CA GLY A 355 -7.63 -21.67 -18.45
C GLY A 355 -6.81 -22.22 -19.63
N LEU A 356 -5.77 -23.03 -19.36
CA LEU A 356 -4.94 -23.71 -20.36
C LEU A 356 -5.30 -25.20 -20.45
N ASP A 357 -5.40 -25.74 -21.67
CA ASP A 357 -5.60 -27.18 -21.90
C ASP A 357 -4.28 -27.90 -22.25
N THR A 358 -3.36 -27.16 -22.86
CA THR A 358 -2.00 -27.61 -23.18
C THR A 358 -0.97 -26.71 -22.51
N TYR A 359 0.22 -27.25 -22.23
CA TYR A 359 1.31 -26.46 -21.67
C TYR A 359 1.79 -25.43 -22.70
N VAL A 360 1.68 -24.16 -22.31
CA VAL A 360 2.30 -23.04 -23.00
C VAL A 360 3.14 -22.31 -21.96
N GLU A 361 4.45 -22.27 -22.19
CA GLU A 361 5.43 -21.81 -21.20
C GLU A 361 5.17 -20.38 -20.73
N VAL A 362 5.02 -19.42 -21.65
CA VAL A 362 4.94 -18.00 -21.30
C VAL A 362 3.73 -17.67 -20.41
N PRO A 363 2.48 -18.04 -20.76
CA PRO A 363 1.34 -17.80 -19.88
C PRO A 363 1.43 -18.57 -18.56
N ALA A 364 1.92 -19.81 -18.57
CA ALA A 364 2.03 -20.61 -17.36
C ALA A 364 3.01 -20.00 -16.35
N VAL A 365 4.17 -19.55 -16.82
CA VAL A 365 5.16 -18.85 -15.99
C VAL A 365 4.60 -17.53 -15.47
N PHE A 366 3.96 -16.73 -16.34
CA PHE A 366 3.38 -15.44 -15.95
C PHE A 366 2.29 -15.60 -14.88
N LEU A 367 1.34 -16.50 -15.09
CA LEU A 367 0.24 -16.73 -14.15
C LEU A 367 0.73 -17.32 -12.82
N THR A 368 1.72 -18.23 -12.85
CA THR A 368 2.35 -18.76 -11.63
C THR A 368 3.08 -17.66 -10.87
N ALA A 369 3.87 -16.84 -11.56
CA ALA A 369 4.59 -15.73 -10.94
C ALA A 369 3.62 -14.70 -10.35
N PHE A 370 2.56 -14.33 -11.07
CA PHE A 370 1.55 -13.41 -10.57
C PHE A 370 0.79 -14.00 -9.37
N ALA A 371 0.41 -15.28 -9.40
CA ALA A 371 -0.27 -15.93 -8.27
C ALA A 371 0.61 -15.97 -7.02
N THR A 372 1.91 -16.24 -7.17
CA THR A 372 2.87 -16.30 -6.06
C THR A 372 3.14 -14.91 -5.47
N PHE A 373 3.34 -13.89 -6.30
CA PHE A 373 3.69 -12.54 -5.88
C PHE A 373 2.51 -11.55 -5.90
N ALA A 374 1.28 -12.05 -5.86
CA ALA A 374 0.07 -11.23 -5.93
C ALA A 374 0.02 -10.18 -4.80
N GLY A 375 0.44 -10.54 -3.58
CA GLY A 375 0.53 -9.61 -2.45
C GLY A 375 1.36 -8.35 -2.78
N PRO A 376 2.68 -8.47 -2.99
CA PRO A 376 3.54 -7.35 -3.36
C PRO A 376 3.04 -6.57 -4.58
N VAL A 377 2.59 -7.26 -5.63
CA VAL A 377 2.11 -6.62 -6.88
C VAL A 377 0.87 -5.77 -6.64
N LEU A 378 -0.13 -6.28 -5.91
CA LEU A 378 -1.36 -5.55 -5.61
C LEU A 378 -1.09 -4.33 -4.71
N TRP A 379 -0.22 -4.47 -3.70
CA TRP A 379 0.15 -3.36 -2.82
C TRP A 379 0.95 -2.27 -3.54
N ALA A 380 1.88 -2.64 -4.43
CA ALA A 380 2.61 -1.68 -5.25
C ALA A 380 1.69 -0.97 -6.26
N SER A 381 0.75 -1.70 -6.88
CA SER A 381 -0.24 -1.11 -7.79
C SER A 381 -1.16 -0.13 -7.07
N HIS A 382 -1.58 -0.48 -5.85
CA HIS A 382 -2.35 0.41 -4.97
C HIS A 382 -1.55 1.67 -4.62
N LEU A 383 -0.25 1.55 -4.31
CA LEU A 383 0.63 2.69 -4.02
C LEU A 383 0.68 3.70 -5.17
N VAL A 384 0.84 3.23 -6.42
CA VAL A 384 0.83 4.12 -7.60
C VAL A 384 -0.51 4.84 -7.74
N SER A 385 -1.61 4.11 -7.59
CA SER A 385 -2.96 4.67 -7.67
C SER A 385 -3.21 5.70 -6.57
N PHE A 386 -2.78 5.41 -5.34
CA PHE A 386 -2.93 6.29 -4.19
C PHE A 386 -2.13 7.58 -4.36
N LEU A 387 -0.82 7.50 -4.63
CA LEU A 387 0.04 8.67 -4.82
C LEU A 387 -0.43 9.51 -6.02
N SER A 388 -0.81 8.86 -7.12
CA SER A 388 -1.35 9.57 -8.28
C SER A 388 -2.67 10.27 -8.00
N SER A 389 -3.43 9.84 -6.98
CA SER A 389 -4.71 10.46 -6.61
C SER A 389 -4.60 11.59 -5.58
N GLU A 390 -3.56 11.57 -4.74
CA GLU A 390 -3.42 12.49 -3.61
C GLU A 390 -2.44 13.62 -3.91
N THR A 391 -1.34 13.33 -4.60
CA THR A 391 -0.29 14.31 -4.88
C THR A 391 -0.39 14.84 -6.29
N SER A 392 -0.71 16.12 -6.42
CA SER A 392 -0.61 16.87 -7.69
C SER A 392 0.85 17.20 -8.07
N SER A 393 1.81 16.90 -7.19
CA SER A 393 3.24 17.13 -7.44
C SER A 393 3.85 15.92 -8.15
N GLY A 394 4.39 16.13 -9.35
CA GLY A 394 5.10 15.08 -10.10
C GLY A 394 6.22 14.41 -9.28
N SER A 395 6.93 15.17 -8.43
CA SER A 395 8.06 14.65 -7.65
C SER A 395 7.72 13.50 -6.70
N ALA A 396 6.46 13.39 -6.22
CA ALA A 396 6.10 12.37 -5.22
C ALA A 396 6.24 10.94 -5.77
N LEU A 397 5.90 10.73 -7.05
CA LEU A 397 5.96 9.40 -7.65
C LEU A 397 7.41 9.00 -7.97
N SER A 398 8.23 9.92 -8.47
CA SER A 398 9.68 9.70 -8.60
C SER A 398 10.34 9.39 -7.25
N HIS A 399 10.00 10.12 -6.19
CA HIS A 399 10.55 9.87 -4.84
C HIS A 399 10.12 8.50 -4.31
N ALA A 400 8.84 8.14 -4.49
CA ALA A 400 8.33 6.82 -4.14
C ALA A 400 9.00 5.71 -4.93
N CYS A 401 9.21 5.89 -6.25
CA CYS A 401 9.91 4.92 -7.09
C CYS A 401 11.34 4.67 -6.59
N PHE A 402 12.08 5.74 -6.29
CA PHE A 402 13.43 5.64 -5.76
C PHE A 402 13.45 4.96 -4.39
N CYS A 403 12.54 5.33 -3.49
CA CYS A 403 12.40 4.71 -2.17
C CYS A 403 12.05 3.21 -2.28
N TYR A 404 11.12 2.85 -3.16
CA TYR A 404 10.72 1.46 -3.42
C TYR A 404 11.88 0.63 -3.98
N ALA A 405 12.66 1.20 -4.91
CA ALA A 405 13.85 0.55 -5.44
C ALA A 405 14.92 0.34 -4.36
N LEU A 406 15.15 1.34 -3.50
CA LEU A 406 16.13 1.25 -2.41
C LEU A 406 15.75 0.21 -1.36
N ILE A 407 14.50 0.21 -0.88
CA ILE A 407 14.05 -0.72 0.16
C ILE A 407 14.09 -2.18 -0.32
N CYS A 408 13.91 -2.43 -1.62
CA CYS A 408 14.08 -3.76 -2.20
C CYS A 408 15.56 -4.10 -2.40
N SER A 409 16.36 -3.17 -2.96
CA SER A 409 17.73 -3.46 -3.38
C SER A 409 18.67 -3.66 -2.19
N PHE A 410 18.47 -2.97 -1.06
CA PHE A 410 19.35 -3.05 0.09
C PHE A 410 19.36 -4.44 0.76
N PRO A 411 18.22 -5.02 1.17
CA PRO A 411 18.19 -6.39 1.70
C PRO A 411 18.71 -7.43 0.72
N VAL A 412 18.34 -7.32 -0.57
CA VAL A 412 18.77 -8.29 -1.58
C VAL A 412 20.29 -8.22 -1.82
N SER A 413 20.87 -7.03 -1.87
CA SER A 413 22.32 -6.88 -2.01
C SER A 413 23.06 -7.50 -0.82
N ALA A 414 22.60 -7.23 0.41
CA ALA A 414 23.15 -7.84 1.61
C ALA A 414 23.00 -9.37 1.59
N TYR A 415 21.84 -9.86 1.13
CA TYR A 415 21.56 -11.28 1.02
C TYR A 415 22.49 -11.99 0.01
N ILE A 416 22.72 -11.40 -1.17
CA ILE A 416 23.63 -11.95 -2.18
C ILE A 416 25.06 -12.05 -1.63
N ILE A 417 25.53 -11.01 -0.93
CA ILE A 417 26.85 -11.02 -0.27
C ILE A 417 26.92 -12.14 0.76
N LEU A 418 25.87 -12.30 1.57
CA LEU A 418 25.80 -13.31 2.62
C LEU A 418 25.73 -14.73 2.06
N VAL A 419 24.91 -15.00 1.05
CA VAL A 419 24.83 -16.32 0.40
C VAL A 419 26.16 -16.67 -0.25
N THR A 420 26.85 -15.68 -0.82
CA THR A 420 28.18 -15.88 -1.43
C THR A 420 29.24 -16.20 -0.37
N SER A 421 29.22 -15.52 0.78
CA SER A 421 30.17 -15.78 1.87
C SER A 421 29.90 -17.12 2.58
N LEU A 422 28.62 -17.50 2.73
CA LEU A 422 28.16 -18.74 3.33
C LEU A 422 27.97 -19.88 2.32
N ARG A 423 28.62 -19.84 1.15
CA ARG A 423 28.42 -20.83 0.06
C ARG A 423 28.69 -22.29 0.45
N TYR A 424 29.48 -22.53 1.51
CA TYR A 424 29.78 -23.87 2.04
C TYR A 424 29.00 -24.20 3.33
N HIS A 425 28.04 -23.36 3.71
CA HIS A 425 27.20 -23.59 4.87
C HIS A 425 26.25 -24.77 4.64
N LEU A 426 25.97 -25.54 5.69
CA LEU A 426 25.19 -26.79 5.63
C LEU A 426 23.82 -26.61 4.95
N PHE A 427 23.18 -25.46 5.18
CA PHE A 427 21.84 -25.15 4.69
C PHE A 427 21.80 -24.41 3.32
N ILE A 428 22.92 -24.38 2.58
CA ILE A 428 23.01 -23.63 1.32
C ILE A 428 21.94 -24.05 0.29
N TRP A 429 21.68 -25.35 0.17
CA TRP A 429 20.72 -25.89 -0.80
C TRP A 429 19.28 -25.94 -0.31
N SER A 430 19.06 -26.06 1.01
CA SER A 430 17.72 -26.23 1.58
C SER A 430 17.05 -24.91 1.97
N VAL A 431 17.83 -23.90 2.38
CA VAL A 431 17.29 -22.61 2.87
C VAL A 431 17.74 -21.45 2.00
N PHE A 432 19.05 -21.33 1.75
CA PHE A 432 19.59 -20.14 1.07
C PHE A 432 19.30 -20.10 -0.43
N SER A 433 19.53 -21.19 -1.15
CA SER A 433 19.31 -21.25 -2.60
C SER A 433 17.82 -21.08 -2.99
N PRO A 434 16.85 -21.73 -2.33
CA PRO A 434 15.44 -21.50 -2.62
C PRO A 434 15.03 -20.03 -2.42
N LYS A 435 15.43 -19.42 -1.30
CA LYS A 435 15.18 -17.99 -1.07
C LYS A 435 15.84 -17.12 -2.15
N LEU A 436 17.07 -17.41 -2.55
CA LEU A 436 17.75 -16.64 -3.61
C LEU A 436 16.95 -16.65 -4.93
N LEU A 437 16.28 -17.76 -5.27
CA LEU A 437 15.41 -17.84 -6.44
C LEU A 437 14.16 -16.95 -6.29
N TYR A 438 13.54 -16.95 -5.10
CA TYR A 438 12.43 -16.03 -4.79
C TYR A 438 12.88 -14.57 -4.91
N GLU A 439 14.02 -14.20 -4.34
CA GLU A 439 14.57 -12.85 -4.41
C GLU A 439 14.90 -12.45 -5.85
N GLY A 440 15.42 -13.37 -6.67
CA GLY A 440 15.66 -13.14 -8.10
C GLY A 440 14.37 -12.78 -8.85
N MET A 441 13.29 -13.55 -8.64
CA MET A 441 11.99 -13.24 -9.23
C MET A 441 11.38 -11.95 -8.66
N HIS A 442 11.55 -11.71 -7.36
CA HIS A 442 11.09 -10.49 -6.70
C HIS A 442 11.79 -9.24 -7.24
N ILE A 443 13.09 -9.30 -7.56
CA ILE A 443 13.81 -8.21 -8.26
C ILE A 443 13.21 -7.95 -9.64
N LEU A 444 12.93 -9.00 -10.43
CA LEU A 444 12.36 -8.84 -11.78
C LEU A 444 10.98 -8.15 -11.71
N ILE A 445 10.15 -8.56 -10.75
CA ILE A 445 8.84 -7.94 -10.52
C ILE A 445 9.00 -6.49 -10.04
N THR A 446 9.91 -6.25 -9.10
CA THR A 446 10.24 -4.91 -8.60
C THR A 446 10.73 -4.00 -9.74
N ALA A 447 11.56 -4.50 -10.64
CA ALA A 447 12.03 -3.75 -11.80
C ALA A 447 10.86 -3.39 -12.73
N ALA A 448 9.95 -4.32 -13.02
CA ALA A 448 8.76 -4.05 -13.81
C ALA A 448 7.85 -2.99 -13.16
N ILE A 449 7.69 -3.06 -11.83
CA ILE A 449 6.95 -2.06 -11.04
C ILE A 449 7.66 -0.70 -11.13
N CYS A 450 8.96 -0.61 -10.92
CA CYS A 450 9.72 0.65 -11.01
C CYS A 450 9.65 1.27 -12.42
N VAL A 451 9.68 0.45 -13.48
CA VAL A 451 9.45 0.91 -14.86
C VAL A 451 8.05 1.50 -14.99
N PHE A 452 7.03 0.86 -14.41
CA PHE A 452 5.67 1.40 -14.40
C PHE A 452 5.57 2.72 -13.61
N PHE A 453 6.19 2.83 -12.43
CA PHE A 453 6.28 4.08 -11.67
C PHE A 453 6.91 5.20 -12.49
N THR A 454 8.04 4.92 -13.15
CA THR A 454 8.76 5.90 -13.98
C THR A 454 7.92 6.31 -15.20
N ALA A 455 7.26 5.34 -15.84
CA ALA A 455 6.35 5.61 -16.94
C ALA A 455 5.20 6.51 -16.49
N MET A 456 4.72 6.38 -15.25
CA MET A 456 3.67 7.22 -14.67
C MET A 456 4.15 8.58 -14.20
N ASP A 457 5.43 8.72 -13.86
CA ASP A 457 6.06 9.97 -13.42
C ASP A 457 6.30 10.93 -14.59
N GLN A 458 6.84 10.41 -15.71
CA GLN A 458 7.06 11.18 -16.95
C GLN A 458 5.81 11.86 -17.51
N THR A 459 4.63 11.38 -17.09
CA THR A 459 3.32 11.92 -17.47
C THR A 459 2.95 13.17 -16.70
N ASN A 460 3.43 13.31 -15.45
CA ASN A 460 3.15 14.44 -14.58
C ASN A 460 4.08 15.63 -14.85
N THR A 461 5.26 15.42 -15.45
CA THR A 461 6.24 16.49 -15.72
C THR A 461 5.99 17.24 -17.03
N LYS A 462 5.13 16.71 -17.90
CA LYS A 462 4.74 17.32 -19.18
C LYS A 462 3.42 18.11 -19.13
N SER A 463 2.68 18.04 -18.02
CA SER A 463 1.53 18.89 -17.71
C SER A 463 1.97 20.09 -16.88
#